data_AF-A0A538ECM2-F1
#
_entry.id   AF-A0A538ECM2-F1
#
_cell.length_a   1.000
_cell.length_b   1.000
_cell.length_c   1.000
_cell.angle_alpha   90.00
_cell.angle_beta   90.00
_cell.angle_gamma   90.00
#
_symmetry.space_group_name_H-M   'P 1'
#
loop_
_entity.id
_entity.type
_entity.pdbx_description
1 polymer ?
#
loop_
_entity_poly.entity_id
_entity_poly.type
_entity_poly.pdbx_seq_one_letter_code
_entity_poly.pdbx_strand_id
1 'polypeptide(L)'
;MPPLITREEALALGGLGDPADIEALVERAWRARQERFGDSTDMCSLVNAKSGGCAEDCGFCAQSRYAEAETPMHAMMEPDQILE
;
A
#
# COMPACT_ATOMS: atom_id res chain seq x y z
N MET A 1 -4.86 -19.63 -3.04
CA MET A 1 -3.84 -19.85 -4.07
C MET A 1 -2.49 -19.99 -3.37
N PRO A 2 -1.73 -21.06 -3.60
CA PRO A 2 -0.36 -21.14 -3.08
C PRO A 2 0.51 -20.02 -3.71
N PRO A 3 1.54 -19.53 -3.00
CA PRO A 3 2.50 -18.59 -3.55
C PRO A 3 3.15 -19.17 -4.82
N LEU A 4 3.36 -18.32 -5.83
CA LEU A 4 4.01 -18.71 -7.09
C LEU A 4 5.54 -18.86 -6.95
N ILE A 5 6.10 -18.36 -5.85
CA ILE A 5 7.51 -18.45 -5.49
C ILE A 5 7.63 -18.87 -4.02
N THR A 6 8.71 -19.55 -3.68
CA THR A 6 9.07 -19.89 -2.32
C THR A 6 9.52 -18.68 -1.52
N ARG A 7 9.56 -18.82 -0.19
CA ARG A 7 10.11 -17.78 0.71
C ARG A 7 11.57 -17.45 0.39
N GLU A 8 12.36 -18.46 0.04
CA GLU A 8 13.78 -18.31 -0.29
C GLU A 8 13.98 -17.48 -1.56
N GLU A 9 13.23 -17.79 -2.62
CA GLU A 9 13.24 -17.01 -3.87
C GLU A 9 12.79 -15.57 -3.62
N ALA A 10 11.76 -15.35 -2.81
CA ALA A 10 11.30 -14.00 -2.48
C ALA A 10 12.39 -13.17 -1.75
N LEU A 11 13.12 -13.79 -0.83
CA LEU A 11 14.23 -13.14 -0.13
C LEU A 11 15.40 -12.85 -1.07
N ALA A 12 15.72 -13.77 -1.98
CA ALA A 12 16.77 -13.56 -2.98
C ALA A 12 16.45 -12.36 -3.89
N LEU A 13 15.19 -12.26 -4.36
CA LEU A 13 14.73 -11.13 -5.17
C LEU A 13 14.71 -9.81 -4.38
N GLY A 14 14.29 -9.84 -3.12
CA GLY A 14 14.28 -8.65 -2.26
C GLY A 14 15.68 -8.17 -1.83
N GLY A 15 16.70 -9.02 -1.98
CA GLY A 15 18.09 -8.71 -1.71
C GLY A 15 18.87 -8.14 -2.91
N LEU A 16 18.23 -8.00 -4.08
CA LEU A 16 18.87 -7.39 -5.25
C LEU A 16 19.23 -5.93 -4.97
N GLY A 17 20.48 -5.56 -5.24
CA GLY A 17 20.99 -4.20 -5.07
C GLY A 17 21.54 -3.57 -6.34
N ASP A 18 21.83 -4.37 -7.38
CA ASP A 18 22.28 -3.86 -8.67
C ASP A 18 21.08 -3.30 -9.47
N PRO A 19 21.17 -2.06 -10.01
CA PRO A 19 20.09 -1.46 -10.76
C PRO A 19 19.63 -2.27 -11.98
N ALA A 20 20.53 -2.97 -12.68
CA ALA A 20 20.17 -3.75 -13.86
C ALA A 20 19.36 -5.00 -13.48
N ASP A 21 19.70 -5.64 -12.35
CA ASP A 21 18.93 -6.77 -11.83
C ASP A 21 17.54 -6.34 -11.34
N ILE A 22 17.44 -5.16 -10.71
CA ILE A 22 16.16 -4.58 -10.29
C ILE A 22 15.27 -4.27 -11.50
N GLU A 23 15.84 -3.67 -12.55
CA GLU A 23 15.12 -3.36 -13.79
C GLU A 23 14.60 -4.65 -14.46
N ALA A 24 15.43 -5.69 -14.53
CA ALA A 24 15.02 -6.99 -15.05
C ALA A 24 13.85 -7.61 -14.25
N LEU A 25 13.85 -7.45 -12.92
CA LEU A 25 12.76 -7.90 -12.06
C LEU A 25 11.47 -7.10 -12.30
N VAL A 26 11.57 -5.77 -12.43
CA VAL A 26 10.43 -4.89 -12.73
C VAL A 26 9.80 -5.25 -14.07
N GLU A 27 10.62 -5.46 -15.11
CA GLU A 27 10.15 -5.87 -16.44
C GLU A 27 9.46 -7.24 -16.40
N ARG A 28 10.01 -8.19 -15.64
CA ARG A 28 9.36 -9.50 -15.43
C ARG A 28 8.01 -9.36 -14.73
N ALA A 29 7.90 -8.51 -13.71
CA ALA A 29 6.65 -8.24 -13.01
C ALA A 29 5.62 -7.55 -13.94
N TRP A 30 6.07 -6.61 -14.77
CA TRP A 30 5.25 -5.91 -15.75
C TRP A 30 4.62 -6.89 -16.76
N ARG A 31 5.41 -7.83 -17.32
CA ARG A 31 4.90 -8.87 -18.22
C ARG A 31 3.84 -9.74 -17.55
N ALA A 32 4.10 -10.21 -16.34
CA ALA A 32 3.15 -11.03 -15.60
C ALA A 32 1.83 -10.27 -15.32
N ARG A 33 1.93 -8.98 -14.98
CA ARG A 33 0.77 -8.10 -14.81
C ARG A 33 0.00 -7.93 -16.11
N GLN A 34 0.66 -7.59 -17.21
CA GLN A 34 -0.01 -7.39 -18.51
C GLN A 34 -0.67 -8.67 -19.04
N GLU A 35 -0.07 -9.84 -18.87
CA GLU A 35 -0.69 -11.10 -19.29
C GLU A 35 -2.02 -11.39 -18.57
N ARG A 36 -2.19 -10.89 -17.34
CA ARG A 36 -3.37 -11.17 -16.51
C ARG A 36 -4.39 -10.05 -16.51
N PHE A 37 -3.94 -8.80 -16.59
CA PHE A 37 -4.78 -7.61 -16.45
C PHE A 37 -4.80 -6.74 -17.70
N GLY A 38 -4.01 -7.08 -18.73
CA GLY A 38 -3.86 -6.25 -19.93
C GLY A 38 -3.23 -4.90 -19.62
N ASP A 39 -3.51 -3.94 -20.49
CA ASP A 39 -3.14 -2.53 -20.33
C ASP A 39 -4.31 -1.70 -19.78
N SER A 40 -4.76 -2.05 -18.57
CA SER A 40 -5.82 -1.32 -17.86
C SER A 40 -5.36 -0.86 -16.49
N THR A 41 -6.01 0.15 -15.92
CA THR A 41 -5.76 0.59 -14.53
C THR A 41 -7.09 0.89 -13.85
N ASP A 42 -7.28 0.33 -12.66
CA ASP A 42 -8.44 0.63 -11.82
C ASP A 42 -8.18 1.90 -11.01
N MET A 43 -9.12 2.83 -11.03
CA MET A 43 -9.06 4.05 -10.24
C MET A 43 -9.92 3.92 -8.99
N CYS A 44 -9.29 4.06 -7.82
CA CYS A 44 -9.95 4.02 -6.53
C CYS A 44 -9.72 5.34 -5.80
N SER A 45 -10.79 5.88 -5.18
CA SER A 45 -10.71 7.00 -4.25
C SER A 45 -10.92 6.49 -2.83
N LEU A 46 -10.23 7.10 -1.87
CA LEU A 46 -10.29 6.78 -0.45
C LEU A 46 -10.65 8.06 0.30
N VAL A 47 -11.70 8.01 1.13
CA VAL A 47 -12.08 9.11 2.03
C VAL A 47 -11.65 8.75 3.44
N ASN A 48 -10.91 9.66 4.09
CA ASN A 48 -10.55 9.51 5.50
C ASN A 48 -11.74 9.87 6.39
N ALA A 49 -12.71 8.97 6.51
CA ALA A 49 -14.01 9.26 7.15
C ALA A 49 -13.90 9.67 8.64
N LYS A 50 -12.82 9.31 9.32
CA LYS A 50 -12.50 9.74 10.68
C LYS A 50 -10.99 9.85 10.81
N SER A 51 -10.49 10.93 11.37
CA SER A 51 -9.05 11.18 11.40
C SER A 51 -8.52 11.48 12.79
N GLY A 52 -7.40 10.84 13.11
CA GLY A 52 -6.61 11.07 14.32
C GLY A 52 -7.17 10.45 15.61
N GLY A 53 -6.34 10.45 16.66
CA GLY A 53 -6.70 9.94 17.99
C GLY A 53 -6.98 8.43 18.02
N CYS A 54 -6.44 7.67 17.07
CA CYS A 54 -6.56 6.21 17.05
C CYS A 54 -5.94 5.62 18.33
N ALA A 55 -6.65 4.68 18.97
CA ALA A 55 -6.20 4.09 20.23
C ALA A 55 -5.02 3.13 20.06
N GLU A 56 -4.78 2.67 18.83
CA GLU A 56 -3.70 1.75 18.49
C GLU A 56 -2.32 2.43 18.51
N ASP A 57 -1.30 1.66 18.90
CA ASP A 57 0.09 2.12 19.04
C ASP A 57 0.97 1.66 17.86
N CYS A 58 0.50 1.95 16.65
CA CYS A 58 1.28 1.65 15.44
C CYS A 58 2.37 2.72 15.28
N GLY A 59 3.64 2.36 15.56
CA GLY A 59 4.77 3.31 15.53
C GLY A 59 5.05 4.01 14.19
N PHE A 60 4.42 3.59 13.09
CA PHE A 60 4.51 4.25 11.78
C PHE A 60 3.29 5.14 11.44
N CYS A 61 2.22 5.10 12.23
CA CYS A 61 0.94 5.71 11.87
C CYS A 61 0.78 7.09 12.51
N ALA A 62 0.70 8.15 11.68
CA ALA A 62 0.49 9.52 12.12
C ALA A 62 -0.86 9.76 12.83
N GLN A 63 -1.84 8.87 12.65
CA GLN A 63 -3.15 8.97 13.32
C GLN A 63 -3.18 8.33 14.71
N SER A 64 -2.13 7.62 15.11
CA SER A 64 -2.03 7.06 16.45
C SER A 64 -2.04 8.18 17.48
N ARG A 65 -2.76 7.98 18.60
CA ARG A 65 -2.74 8.94 19.73
C ARG A 65 -1.37 9.06 20.40
N TYR A 66 -0.45 8.14 20.13
CA TYR A 66 0.91 8.15 20.65
C TYR A 66 1.91 8.80 19.68
N ALA A 67 1.48 9.15 18.47
CA ALA A 67 2.33 9.79 17.48
C ALA A 67 2.56 11.28 17.80
N GLU A 68 3.77 11.77 17.52
CA GLU A 68 4.12 13.20 17.60
C GLU A 68 3.85 13.94 16.29
N ALA A 69 3.46 13.22 15.22
CA ALA A 69 3.19 13.79 13.91
C ALA A 69 1.92 14.65 13.90
N GLU A 70 1.95 15.76 13.17
CA GLU A 70 0.74 16.56 12.93
C GLU A 70 -0.22 15.80 11.99
N THR A 71 -1.49 15.74 12.38
CA THR A 71 -2.55 15.14 11.57
C THR A 71 -3.85 15.91 11.76
N PRO A 72 -4.61 16.21 10.69
CA PRO A 72 -5.94 16.79 10.83
C PRO A 72 -6.81 15.87 11.68
N MET A 73 -7.37 16.39 12.78
CA MET A 73 -8.25 15.64 13.65
C MET A 73 -9.70 16.04 13.41
N HIS A 74 -10.55 15.06 13.16
CA HIS A 74 -11.98 15.27 13.07
C HIS A 74 -12.75 14.02 13.47
N ALA A 75 -13.99 14.23 13.91
CA ALA A 75 -14.91 13.15 14.22
C ALA A 75 -15.26 12.34 12.96
N MET A 76 -15.98 11.25 13.16
CA MET A 76 -16.58 10.51 12.05
C MET A 76 -17.45 11.46 11.22
N MET A 77 -17.24 11.46 9.92
CA MET A 77 -18.06 12.18 8.95
C MET A 77 -19.48 11.62 8.96
N GLU A 78 -20.46 12.50 8.76
CA GLU A 78 -21.84 12.10 8.55
C GLU A 78 -21.99 11.38 7.19
N PRO A 79 -22.95 10.46 7.03
CA PRO A 79 -23.11 9.67 5.80
C PRO A 79 -23.17 10.51 4.52
N ASP A 80 -23.88 11.65 4.57
CA ASP A 80 -24.00 12.55 3.42
C ASP A 80 -22.65 13.14 3.01
N GLN A 81 -21.76 13.43 3.96
CA GLN A 81 -20.41 13.94 3.69
C GLN A 81 -19.49 12.87 3.08
N ILE A 82 -19.77 11.59 3.30
CA ILE A 82 -18.98 10.47 2.76
C ILE A 82 -19.41 10.14 1.32
N LEU A 83 -20.67 10.41 0.98
CA LEU A 83 -21.26 10.11 -0.34
C LEU A 83 -21.06 11.23 -1.37
N GLU A 84 -20.68 12.44 -0.94
CA GLU A 84 -20.21 13.53 -1.80
C GLU A 84 -18.88 13.19 -2.50
#